data_AF-A0A9N9BNN7-F1
#
_entry.id   AF-A0A9N9BNN7-F1
#
_cell.length_a   1.000
_cell.length_b   1.000
_cell.length_c   1.000
_cell.angle_alpha   90.00
_cell.angle_beta   90.00
_cell.angle_gamma   90.00
#
_symmetry.space_group_name_H-M   'P 1'
#
loop_
_entity.id
_entity.type
_entity.pdbx_description
1 polymer ?
#
loop_
_entity_poly.entity_id
_entity_poly.type
_entity_poly.pdbx_seq_one_letter_code
_entity_poly.pdbx_strand_id
1 'polypeptide(L)'
;MDISNAIAQYLNDVVFSKWSITGCLEFLAEKDIWVTSQKREEIMNEFKRQMEMTSTHKSVIQKARNKAAKLSSSTEQVFQFEEIKVFFDQMEKEANERLLNVKTSSTSDLTTPVRDAPSLVMPSATNSVTALVDSR
;
A
#
# COMPACT_ATOMS: atom_id res chain seq x y z
N MET A 1 -9.78 7.23 2.19
CA MET A 1 -11.22 6.95 2.04
C MET A 1 -11.48 5.58 2.65
N ASP A 2 -12.68 5.31 3.18
CA ASP A 2 -13.05 3.98 3.68
C ASP A 2 -13.90 3.20 2.66
N ILE A 3 -14.06 1.89 2.89
CA ILE A 3 -14.75 0.96 1.99
C ILE A 3 -16.22 1.34 1.78
N SER A 4 -16.93 1.78 2.82
CA SER A 4 -18.35 2.17 2.73
C SER A 4 -18.53 3.41 1.85
N ASN A 5 -17.77 4.46 2.11
CA ASN A 5 -17.81 5.68 1.29
C ASN A 5 -17.34 5.43 -0.16
N ALA A 6 -16.36 4.55 -0.39
CA ALA A 6 -15.88 4.23 -1.73
C ALA A 6 -16.90 3.40 -2.54
N ILE A 7 -17.56 2.41 -1.93
CA ILE A 7 -18.67 1.65 -2.56
C ILE A 7 -19.87 2.57 -2.81
N ALA A 8 -20.18 3.48 -1.88
CA ALA A 8 -21.26 4.45 -2.06
C ALA A 8 -20.94 5.41 -3.23
N GLN A 9 -19.69 5.83 -3.37
CA GLN A 9 -19.26 6.63 -4.53
C GLN A 9 -19.39 5.83 -5.84
N TYR A 10 -18.96 4.56 -5.89
CA TYR A 10 -19.14 3.70 -7.07
C TYR A 10 -20.61 3.65 -7.54
N LEU A 11 -21.56 3.51 -6.62
CA LEU A 11 -22.99 3.45 -6.95
C LEU A 11 -23.58 4.77 -7.46
N ASN A 12 -22.97 5.91 -7.12
CA ASN A 12 -23.40 7.23 -7.60
C ASN A 12 -22.71 7.62 -8.92
N ASP A 13 -21.40 7.39 -9.03
CA ASP A 13 -20.59 7.78 -10.18
C ASP A 13 -20.78 6.84 -11.39
N VAL A 14 -21.02 5.54 -11.15
CA VAL A 14 -21.17 4.54 -12.21
C VAL A 14 -22.64 4.32 -12.57
N VAL A 15 -22.98 4.49 -13.85
CA VAL A 15 -24.33 4.22 -14.37
C VAL A 15 -24.75 2.78 -14.07
N PHE A 16 -25.93 2.59 -13.46
CA PHE A 16 -26.41 1.28 -12.95
C PHE A 16 -26.35 0.11 -13.93
N SER A 17 -26.42 0.37 -15.24
CA SER A 17 -26.26 -0.65 -16.29
C SER A 17 -24.90 -1.35 -16.20
N LYS A 18 -23.84 -0.64 -15.79
CA LYS A 18 -22.47 -1.14 -15.62
C LYS A 18 -22.16 -1.74 -14.25
N TRP A 19 -23.00 -1.58 -13.21
CA TRP A 19 -22.69 -2.11 -11.87
C TRP A 19 -22.35 -3.60 -11.90
N SER A 20 -21.27 -3.98 -11.24
CA SER A 20 -20.75 -5.34 -11.16
C SER A 20 -19.87 -5.47 -9.91
N ILE A 21 -19.54 -6.71 -9.52
CA ILE A 21 -18.64 -6.95 -8.38
C ILE A 21 -17.19 -6.63 -8.78
N THR A 22 -16.73 -7.16 -9.92
CA THR A 22 -15.40 -6.85 -10.49
C THR A 22 -15.21 -5.36 -10.69
N GLY A 23 -16.13 -4.68 -11.39
CA GLY A 23 -16.06 -3.24 -11.61
C GLY A 23 -16.11 -2.40 -10.32
N CYS A 24 -16.65 -2.93 -9.23
CA CYS A 24 -16.56 -2.28 -7.92
C CYS A 24 -15.19 -2.49 -7.28
N LEU A 25 -14.62 -3.70 -7.35
CA LEU A 25 -13.27 -4.00 -6.85
C LEU A 25 -12.19 -3.21 -7.61
N GLU A 26 -12.33 -3.09 -8.93
CA GLU A 26 -11.52 -2.22 -9.79
C GLU A 26 -11.58 -0.76 -9.31
N PHE A 27 -12.80 -0.21 -9.11
CA PHE A 27 -12.97 1.16 -8.60
C PHE A 27 -12.38 1.35 -7.19
N LEU A 28 -12.46 0.34 -6.31
CA LEU A 28 -11.81 0.42 -5.00
C LEU A 28 -10.28 0.48 -5.11
N ALA A 29 -9.69 -0.31 -6.01
CA ALA A 29 -8.25 -0.27 -6.30
C ALA A 29 -7.82 1.09 -6.89
N GLU A 30 -8.62 1.67 -7.82
CA GLU A 30 -8.39 3.01 -8.38
C GLU A 30 -8.49 4.15 -7.35
N LYS A 31 -9.10 3.93 -6.18
CA LYS A 31 -9.19 4.90 -5.07
C LYS A 31 -8.16 4.68 -3.96
N ASP A 32 -7.13 3.86 -4.21
CA ASP A 32 -6.11 3.43 -3.23
C ASP A 32 -6.73 2.88 -1.93
N ILE A 33 -7.87 2.17 -2.04
CA ILE A 33 -8.40 1.36 -0.94
C ILE A 33 -7.58 0.07 -0.86
N TRP A 34 -7.26 -0.39 0.35
CA TRP A 34 -6.62 -1.70 0.55
C TRP A 34 -7.60 -2.85 0.24
N VAL A 35 -7.66 -3.24 -1.03
CA VAL A 35 -8.38 -4.42 -1.55
C VAL A 35 -7.49 -5.66 -1.37
N THR A 36 -7.23 -6.05 -0.12
CA THR A 36 -6.40 -7.22 0.24
C THR A 36 -7.26 -8.42 0.65
N SER A 37 -6.68 -9.63 0.66
CA SER A 37 -7.40 -10.85 1.05
C SER A 37 -7.90 -10.77 2.51
N GLN A 38 -7.24 -10.00 3.38
CA GLN A 38 -7.73 -9.66 4.73
C GLN A 38 -9.02 -8.81 4.74
N LYS A 39 -9.22 -7.95 3.74
CA LYS A 39 -10.38 -7.04 3.63
C LYS A 39 -11.52 -7.59 2.77
N ARG A 40 -11.33 -8.75 2.13
CA ARG A 40 -12.30 -9.41 1.24
C ARG A 40 -13.70 -9.58 1.86
N GLU A 41 -13.81 -10.00 3.12
CA GLU A 41 -15.11 -10.17 3.79
C GLU A 41 -15.80 -8.84 4.13
N GLU A 42 -15.04 -7.83 4.57
CA GLU A 42 -15.55 -6.48 4.86
C GLU A 42 -16.11 -5.82 3.60
N ILE A 43 -15.39 -5.93 2.48
CA ILE A 43 -15.81 -5.44 1.17
C ILE A 43 -17.03 -6.21 0.65
N MET A 44 -17.06 -7.53 0.79
CA MET A 44 -18.19 -8.39 0.41
C MET A 44 -19.48 -7.99 1.14
N ASN A 45 -19.40 -7.89 2.48
CA ASN A 45 -20.53 -7.58 3.32
C ASN A 45 -21.06 -6.16 3.09
N GLU A 46 -20.16 -5.18 2.94
CA GLU A 46 -20.54 -3.78 2.68
C GLU A 46 -21.15 -3.61 1.27
N PHE A 47 -20.58 -4.25 0.24
CA PHE A 47 -21.17 -4.26 -1.10
C PHE A 47 -22.58 -4.88 -1.10
N LYS A 48 -22.75 -6.01 -0.41
CA LYS A 48 -24.07 -6.66 -0.26
C LYS A 48 -25.06 -5.73 0.43
N ARG A 49 -24.67 -5.12 1.57
CA ARG A 49 -25.50 -4.18 2.36
C ARG A 49 -25.99 -2.99 1.52
N GLN A 50 -25.09 -2.37 0.76
CA GLN A 50 -25.47 -1.22 -0.09
C GLN A 50 -26.36 -1.62 -1.26
N MET A 51 -26.15 -2.80 -1.86
CA MET A 51 -27.05 -3.34 -2.88
C MET A 51 -28.44 -3.66 -2.32
N GLU A 52 -28.56 -4.19 -1.11
CA GLU A 52 -29.84 -4.43 -0.43
C GLU A 52 -30.59 -3.12 -0.16
N MET A 53 -29.90 -2.10 0.39
CA MET A 53 -30.47 -0.76 0.57
C MET A 53 -30.93 -0.15 -0.77
N THR A 54 -30.10 -0.22 -1.81
CA THR A 54 -30.39 0.29 -3.15
C THR A 54 -31.59 -0.43 -3.79
N SER A 55 -31.75 -1.73 -3.54
CA SER A 55 -32.86 -2.53 -4.07
C SER A 55 -34.23 -2.13 -3.52
N THR A 56 -34.28 -1.59 -2.29
CA THR A 56 -35.54 -1.19 -1.62
C THR A 56 -35.83 0.30 -1.77
N HIS A 57 -34.81 1.14 -1.93
CA HIS A 57 -34.92 2.60 -1.89
C HIS A 57 -35.87 3.18 -2.97
N LYS A 58 -36.95 3.86 -2.56
CA LYS A 58 -38.08 4.19 -3.45
C LYS A 58 -37.78 5.22 -4.54
N SER A 59 -36.75 6.06 -4.41
CA SER A 59 -36.35 7.00 -5.48
C SER A 59 -35.53 6.35 -6.59
N VAL A 60 -34.99 5.14 -6.37
CA VAL A 60 -34.16 4.43 -7.35
C VAL A 60 -35.07 3.79 -8.40
N ILE A 61 -34.77 4.00 -9.68
CA ILE A 61 -35.59 3.49 -10.79
C ILE A 61 -35.66 1.95 -10.78
N GLN A 62 -36.81 1.38 -11.15
CA GLN A 62 -37.07 -0.07 -11.02
C GLN A 62 -35.99 -0.95 -11.66
N LYS A 63 -35.42 -0.55 -12.80
CA LYS A 63 -34.35 -1.31 -13.49
C LYS A 63 -33.06 -1.37 -12.65
N ALA A 64 -32.71 -0.29 -11.97
CA ALA A 64 -31.56 -0.25 -11.06
C ALA A 64 -31.83 -1.06 -9.78
N ARG A 65 -33.02 -0.93 -9.18
CA ARG A 65 -33.43 -1.75 -8.02
C ARG A 65 -33.39 -3.25 -8.29
N ASN A 66 -33.93 -3.67 -9.44
CA ASN A 66 -33.90 -5.06 -9.88
C ASN A 66 -32.48 -5.58 -10.12
N LYS A 67 -31.55 -4.72 -10.56
CA LYS A 67 -30.14 -5.08 -10.74
C LYS A 67 -29.41 -5.15 -9.39
N ALA A 68 -29.67 -4.22 -8.47
CA ALA A 68 -29.12 -4.26 -7.12
C ALA A 68 -29.54 -5.54 -6.36
N ALA A 69 -30.84 -5.92 -6.41
CA ALA A 69 -31.34 -7.16 -5.83
C ALA A 69 -30.68 -8.43 -6.42
N LYS A 70 -30.37 -8.43 -7.72
CA LYS A 70 -29.62 -9.52 -8.37
C LYS A 70 -28.15 -9.56 -7.93
N LEU A 71 -27.53 -8.40 -7.74
CA LEU A 71 -26.15 -8.34 -7.26
C LEU A 71 -26.07 -8.84 -5.82
N SER A 72 -26.84 -8.29 -4.86
CA SER A 72 -26.81 -8.71 -3.45
C SER A 72 -27.08 -10.20 -3.24
N SER A 73 -28.04 -10.78 -3.96
CA SER A 73 -28.35 -12.22 -3.89
C SER A 73 -27.28 -13.12 -4.52
N SER A 74 -26.39 -12.57 -5.36
CA SER A 74 -25.25 -13.30 -5.95
C SER A 74 -23.91 -13.05 -5.25
N THR A 75 -23.80 -12.00 -4.42
CA THR A 75 -22.52 -11.49 -3.89
C THR A 75 -21.66 -12.58 -3.26
N GLU A 76 -22.19 -13.33 -2.30
CA GLU A 76 -21.44 -14.37 -1.57
C GLU A 76 -20.89 -15.44 -2.52
N GLN A 77 -21.69 -15.87 -3.50
CA GLN A 77 -21.27 -16.88 -4.48
C GLN A 77 -20.14 -16.35 -5.37
N VAL A 78 -20.31 -15.14 -5.93
CA VAL A 78 -19.31 -14.53 -6.83
C VAL A 78 -18.01 -14.27 -6.09
N PHE A 79 -18.05 -13.83 -4.83
CA PHE A 79 -16.84 -13.64 -4.02
C PHE A 79 -16.06 -14.92 -3.75
N GLN A 80 -16.63 -16.12 -3.93
CA GLN A 80 -15.90 -17.40 -3.86
C GLN A 80 -15.31 -17.87 -5.20
N PHE A 81 -15.57 -17.18 -6.31
CA PHE A 81 -14.97 -17.52 -7.61
C PHE A 81 -13.46 -17.27 -7.60
N GLU A 82 -12.71 -18.14 -8.29
CA GLU A 82 -11.24 -18.11 -8.28
C GLU A 82 -10.68 -16.82 -8.86
N GLU A 83 -11.32 -16.28 -9.91
CA GLU A 83 -11.01 -14.98 -10.51
C GLU A 83 -11.01 -13.84 -9.47
N ILE A 84 -11.96 -13.84 -8.54
CA ILE A 84 -12.04 -12.82 -7.48
C ILE A 84 -10.92 -13.02 -6.45
N LYS A 85 -10.57 -14.26 -6.09
CA LYS A 85 -9.44 -14.54 -5.18
C LYS A 85 -8.11 -14.07 -5.79
N VAL A 86 -7.86 -14.44 -7.05
CA VAL A 86 -6.67 -14.03 -7.82
C VAL A 86 -6.57 -12.51 -7.93
N PHE A 87 -7.70 -11.79 -8.06
CA PHE A 87 -7.71 -10.33 -7.99
C PHE A 87 -7.23 -9.80 -6.62
N PHE A 88 -7.76 -10.32 -5.51
CA PHE A 88 -7.32 -9.93 -4.16
C PHE A 88 -5.85 -10.23 -3.91
N ASP A 89 -5.37 -11.40 -4.35
CA ASP A 89 -3.97 -11.82 -4.17
C ASP A 89 -3.00 -10.98 -5.03
N GLN A 90 -3.40 -10.58 -6.24
CA GLN A 90 -2.64 -9.65 -7.08
C GLN A 90 -2.60 -8.23 -6.47
N MET A 91 -3.72 -7.71 -5.96
CA MET A 91 -3.77 -6.41 -5.29
C MET A 91 -2.93 -6.40 -4.00
N GLU A 92 -2.92 -7.50 -3.25
CA GLU A 92 -2.10 -7.66 -2.05
C GLU A 92 -0.59 -7.75 -2.40
N LYS A 93 -0.24 -8.45 -3.48
CA LYS A 93 1.13 -8.45 -4.02
C LYS A 93 1.59 -7.04 -4.41
N GLU A 94 0.78 -6.29 -5.16
CA GLU A 94 1.12 -4.91 -5.54
C GLU A 94 1.29 -3.99 -4.34
N ALA A 95 0.42 -4.09 -3.33
CA ALA A 95 0.55 -3.32 -2.10
C ALA A 95 1.89 -3.59 -1.39
N ASN A 96 2.33 -4.85 -1.35
CA ASN A 96 3.63 -5.24 -0.78
C ASN A 96 4.81 -4.73 -1.62
N GLU A 97 4.75 -4.81 -2.96
CA GLU A 97 5.80 -4.29 -3.85
C GLU A 97 5.94 -2.76 -3.73
N ARG A 98 4.82 -2.02 -3.65
CA ARG A 98 4.81 -0.56 -3.39
C ARG A 98 5.52 -0.22 -2.06
N LEU A 99 5.25 -0.96 -0.99
CA LEU A 99 5.87 -0.75 0.33
C LEU A 99 7.39 -1.02 0.33
N LEU A 100 7.85 -2.06 -0.39
CA LEU A 100 9.28 -2.38 -0.51
C LEU A 100 10.07 -1.30 -1.26
N ASN A 101 9.50 -0.76 -2.34
CA ASN A 101 10.14 0.28 -3.16
C ASN A 101 10.28 1.62 -2.40
N VAL A 102 9.30 1.99 -1.58
CA VAL A 102 9.41 3.17 -0.68
C VAL A 102 10.55 2.98 0.34
N LYS A 103 10.70 1.77 0.89
CA LYS A 103 11.72 1.48 1.91
C LYS A 103 13.14 1.56 1.33
N THR A 104 13.37 1.02 0.13
CA THR A 104 14.69 1.11 -0.53
C THR A 104 15.07 2.53 -0.93
N SER A 105 14.09 3.36 -1.29
CA SER A 105 14.32 4.79 -1.63
C SER A 105 14.68 5.66 -0.41
N SER A 106 14.46 5.18 0.81
CA SER A 106 14.68 5.92 2.06
C SER A 106 15.99 5.56 2.78
N THR A 107 16.91 4.83 2.14
CA THR A 107 18.16 4.34 2.79
C THR A 107 19.38 4.51 1.89
N SER A 108 19.53 5.70 1.29
CA SER A 108 20.69 6.08 0.47
C SER A 108 21.48 7.29 0.99
N ASP A 109 21.10 7.85 2.14
CA ASP A 109 21.81 8.95 2.80
C ASP A 109 22.37 8.54 4.17
N LEU A 110 23.49 9.17 4.52
CA LEU A 110 24.19 9.08 5.81
C LEU A 110 24.84 7.73 6.20
N THR A 111 25.83 7.27 5.43
CA THR A 111 27.03 6.60 6.00
C THR A 111 28.27 6.89 5.17
N THR A 112 28.98 7.98 5.49
CA THR A 112 30.40 8.15 5.13
C THR A 112 31.27 7.59 6.26
N PRO A 113 32.10 6.55 6.03
CA PRO A 113 32.91 5.95 7.10
C PRO A 113 34.10 6.85 7.47
N VAL A 114 34.34 6.97 8.78
CA VAL A 114 35.59 7.56 9.31
C VAL A 114 36.76 6.61 9.00
N ARG A 115 37.83 7.13 8.38
CA ARG A 115 39.10 6.40 8.28
C ARG A 115 40.32 7.30 8.09
N ASP A 116 41.13 7.35 9.16
CA ASP A 116 42.60 7.40 9.20
C ASP A 116 43.36 8.20 8.13
N ALA A 117 43.96 9.32 8.55
CA ALA A 117 45.04 10.00 7.82
C ALA A 117 46.41 9.38 8.20
N PRO A 118 47.30 9.08 7.23
CA PRO A 118 48.58 8.43 7.51
C PRO A 118 49.65 9.39 8.05
N SER A 119 50.50 8.89 8.95
CA SER A 119 51.72 9.56 9.40
C SER A 119 52.88 9.30 8.44
N LEU A 120 53.59 10.36 8.02
CA LEU A 120 55.04 10.34 7.67
C LEU A 120 55.56 11.72 7.20
N VAL A 121 56.21 12.49 8.08
CA VAL A 121 57.28 13.44 7.69
C VAL A 121 58.39 13.47 8.75
N MET A 122 59.61 13.22 8.29
CA MET A 122 60.93 13.37 8.92
C MET A 122 61.90 13.71 7.75
N PRO A 123 63.08 14.34 7.92
CA PRO A 123 63.98 14.11 9.06
C PRO A 123 64.87 15.28 9.57
N SER A 124 65.56 15.01 10.69
CA SER A 124 66.94 15.38 11.05
C SER A 124 67.43 16.85 11.04
N ALA A 125 67.91 17.30 12.21
CA ALA A 125 68.96 18.33 12.34
C ALA A 125 69.93 17.97 13.49
N THR A 126 71.21 17.95 13.17
CA THR A 126 72.38 17.40 13.89
C THR A 126 72.76 17.94 15.29
N ASN A 127 73.13 17.00 16.18
CA ASN A 127 74.29 16.96 17.10
C ASN A 127 74.64 18.10 18.09
N SER A 128 74.56 17.80 19.40
CA SER A 128 75.60 17.97 20.46
C SER A 128 75.19 17.17 21.74
N VAL A 129 76.01 16.57 22.63
CA VAL A 129 77.46 16.58 23.00
C VAL A 129 77.84 17.62 24.08
N THR A 130 78.49 17.33 25.23
CA THR A 130 78.73 16.07 26.01
C THR A 130 79.20 16.42 27.47
N ALA A 131 78.84 15.59 28.47
CA ALA A 131 79.30 15.57 29.89
C ALA A 131 78.97 16.83 30.76
N LEU A 132 78.79 16.81 32.09
CA LEU A 132 79.03 15.88 33.24
C LEU A 132 80.33 16.08 34.04
N VAL A 133 80.20 16.81 35.17
CA VAL A 133 81.04 16.89 36.41
C VAL A 133 82.51 17.36 36.29
N ASP A 134 82.86 18.45 37.02
CA ASP A 134 83.75 18.46 38.21
C ASP A 134 84.00 19.90 38.73
N SER A 135 83.99 20.11 40.06
CA SER A 135 84.92 21.02 40.77
C SER A 135 84.71 21.05 42.30
N ARG A 136 85.58 20.31 43.01
CA ARG A 136 86.07 20.54 44.40
C ARG A 136 85.13 20.26 45.59
#